data_AF-A0A292SHW8-F1
#
_entry.id   AF-A0A292SHW8-F1
#
_cell.length_a   1.000
_cell.length_b   1.000
_cell.length_c   1.000
_cell.angle_alpha   90.00
_cell.angle_beta   90.00
_cell.angle_gamma   90.00
#
_symmetry.space_group_name_H-M   'P 1'
#
loop_
_entity.id
_entity.type
_entity.pdbx_description
1 polymer ?
#
loop_
_entity_poly.entity_id
_entity_poly.type
_entity_poly.pdbx_seq_one_letter_code
_entity_poly.pdbx_strand_id
1 'polypeptide(L)'
;MQVQNVNNYSQMNNPNFTSIKGVRCEGLYKKYPEFADALVTAFQENPKAMEFCKKYDVNIVFHAVKQMQDAVASSINIFFDNVAKSKPRKFFDKLTGNTDDKVVLHAWGNKYSLPQSLKESTVELIDKISPERKVGDSYRGGMLDSHLKLADEEMQKIISEKSKKNLDKYVQAQAAKASKARFEAKGSKLQNSIDELIKKGS
;
A
#
# COMPACT_ATOMS: atom_id res chain seq x y z
N MET A 1 -41.92 -9.54 10.01
CA MET A 1 -40.56 -10.11 9.85
C MET A 1 -39.58 -8.96 9.74
N GLN A 2 -38.85 -8.68 10.83
CA GLN A 2 -37.79 -7.68 10.85
C GLN A 2 -36.61 -8.20 10.03
N VAL A 3 -36.09 -7.36 9.14
CA VAL A 3 -34.85 -7.60 8.39
C VAL A 3 -33.68 -7.46 9.36
N GLN A 4 -33.36 -8.56 10.06
CA GLN A 4 -32.12 -8.69 10.82
C GLN A 4 -31.02 -9.26 9.92
N ASN A 5 -29.81 -8.74 10.11
CA ASN A 5 -28.53 -9.16 9.54
C ASN A 5 -28.15 -8.65 8.13
N VAL A 6 -27.80 -7.36 8.06
CA VAL A 6 -26.77 -6.85 7.13
C VAL A 6 -25.44 -6.55 7.88
N ASN A 7 -25.29 -7.01 9.12
CA ASN A 7 -24.15 -6.69 10.00
C ASN A 7 -22.97 -7.69 9.96
N ASN A 8 -22.86 -8.55 8.93
CA ASN A 8 -21.71 -9.45 8.78
C ASN A 8 -20.76 -9.05 7.64
N TYR A 9 -20.70 -7.76 7.29
CA TYR A 9 -19.66 -7.23 6.40
C TYR A 9 -18.41 -6.75 7.13
N SER A 10 -18.45 -6.73 8.47
CA SER A 10 -17.27 -6.57 9.32
C SER A 10 -16.65 -7.93 9.61
N GLN A 11 -15.40 -8.16 9.16
CA GLN A 11 -14.35 -9.02 9.77
C GLN A 11 -13.55 -9.93 8.83
N MET A 12 -13.89 -10.14 7.56
CA MET A 12 -13.10 -11.02 6.67
C MET A 12 -12.15 -10.33 5.68
N ASN A 13 -12.16 -9.00 5.62
CA ASN A 13 -11.22 -8.19 4.84
C ASN A 13 -10.55 -7.13 5.73
N ASN A 14 -10.09 -7.50 6.93
CA ASN A 14 -9.10 -6.65 7.59
C ASN A 14 -7.81 -6.79 6.77
N PRO A 15 -7.34 -5.77 6.01
CA PRO A 15 -5.91 -5.68 5.82
C PRO A 15 -5.36 -5.56 7.25
N ASN A 16 -4.76 -6.62 7.77
CA ASN A 16 -3.97 -6.49 8.99
C ASN A 16 -2.90 -5.46 8.65
N PHE A 17 -3.11 -4.22 9.08
CA PHE A 17 -2.10 -3.20 8.99
C PHE A 17 -1.08 -3.55 10.06
N THR A 18 -0.09 -4.30 9.61
CA THR A 18 1.06 -4.70 10.38
C THR A 18 2.04 -3.55 10.28
N SER A 19 2.55 -3.16 11.45
CA SER A 19 3.56 -2.15 11.69
C SER A 19 4.79 -2.22 10.75
N ILE A 20 5.70 -1.26 10.90
CA ILE A 20 7.05 -1.31 10.32
C ILE A 20 7.65 -2.72 10.51
N LYS A 21 7.82 -3.45 9.41
CA LYS A 21 8.36 -4.82 9.37
C LYS A 21 9.87 -4.85 9.57
N GLY A 22 10.54 -3.75 9.24
CA GLY A 22 11.97 -3.61 9.39
C GLY A 22 12.45 -2.21 9.00
N VAL A 23 13.51 -1.78 9.67
CA VAL A 23 14.32 -0.62 9.31
C VAL A 23 15.73 -1.12 9.07
N ARG A 24 16.32 -0.80 7.92
CA ARG A 24 17.67 -1.21 7.57
C ARG A 24 18.50 -0.01 7.15
N CYS A 25 19.76 0.00 7.59
CA CYS A 25 20.77 0.94 7.13
C CYS A 25 21.80 0.18 6.30
N GLU A 26 22.04 0.63 5.08
CA GLU A 26 22.84 -0.07 4.07
C GLU A 26 23.88 0.86 3.43
N GLY A 27 24.88 0.25 2.77
CA GLY A 27 25.98 0.97 2.14
C GLY A 27 26.85 1.73 3.15
N LEU A 28 27.17 2.99 2.86
CA LEU A 28 28.01 3.83 3.70
C LEU A 28 27.42 4.08 5.09
N TYR A 29 26.09 4.02 5.26
CA TYR A 29 25.46 4.14 6.58
C TYR A 29 25.82 3.01 7.54
N LYS A 30 26.24 1.84 7.05
CA LYS A 30 26.80 0.79 7.92
C LYS A 30 28.19 1.14 8.46
N LYS A 31 28.94 1.98 7.73
CA LYS A 31 30.29 2.42 8.11
C LYS A 31 30.29 3.69 8.94
N TYR A 32 29.27 4.53 8.76
CA TYR A 32 29.06 5.79 9.48
C TYR A 32 27.66 5.81 10.12
N PRO A 33 27.46 5.05 11.22
CA PRO A 33 26.15 4.88 11.84
C PRO A 33 25.57 6.19 12.39
N GLU A 34 26.40 7.16 12.76
CA GLU A 34 25.97 8.46 13.29
C GLU A 34 25.07 9.22 12.30
N PHE A 35 25.32 9.09 11.00
CA PHE A 35 24.47 9.70 9.97
C PHE A 35 23.18 8.90 9.74
N ALA A 36 23.25 7.58 9.94
CA ALA A 36 22.09 6.70 9.84
C ALA A 36 21.10 6.96 10.98
N ASP A 37 21.60 7.11 12.21
CA ASP A 37 20.79 7.38 13.40
C ASP A 37 20.07 8.72 13.29
N ALA A 38 20.74 9.74 12.75
CA ALA A 38 20.13 11.04 12.48
C ALA A 38 18.97 10.93 11.47
N LEU A 39 19.10 10.11 10.42
CA LEU A 39 18.04 9.87 9.45
C LEU A 39 16.86 9.10 10.05
N VAL A 40 17.13 8.05 10.83
CA VAL A 40 16.10 7.27 11.51
C VAL A 40 15.31 8.17 12.46
N THR A 41 16.01 9.00 13.23
CA THR A 41 15.39 9.95 14.16
C THR A 41 14.51 10.95 13.42
N ALA A 42 15.04 11.62 12.40
CA ALA A 42 14.28 12.59 11.61
C ALA A 42 13.07 11.96 10.89
N PHE A 43 13.19 10.70 10.46
CA PHE A 43 12.07 9.96 9.88
C PHE A 43 10.97 9.68 10.92
N GLN A 44 11.35 9.24 12.13
CA GLN A 44 10.41 8.94 13.21
C GLN A 44 9.70 10.19 13.74
N GLU A 45 10.36 11.35 13.69
CA GLU A 45 9.79 12.64 14.06
C GLU A 45 8.75 13.15 13.05
N ASN A 46 8.71 12.62 11.82
CA ASN A 46 7.69 12.99 10.84
C ASN A 46 6.35 12.27 11.14
N PRO A 47 5.29 12.99 11.54
CA PRO A 47 4.03 12.39 11.92
C PRO A 47 3.30 11.71 10.76
N LYS A 48 3.38 12.26 9.53
CA LYS A 48 2.73 11.67 8.35
C LYS A 48 3.43 10.41 7.89
N ALA A 49 4.76 10.37 7.99
CA ALA A 49 5.54 9.16 7.76
C ALA A 49 5.11 8.06 8.73
N MET A 50 5.01 8.37 10.02
CA MET A 50 4.59 7.40 11.03
C MET A 50 3.13 6.95 10.86
N GLU A 51 2.22 7.83 10.44
CA GLU A 51 0.84 7.47 10.12
C GLU A 51 0.76 6.52 8.92
N PHE A 52 1.50 6.81 7.85
CA PHE A 52 1.60 5.92 6.69
C PHE A 52 2.14 4.54 7.09
N CYS A 53 3.17 4.49 7.94
CA CYS A 53 3.75 3.24 8.44
C CYS A 53 2.84 2.45 9.38
N LYS A 54 1.85 3.10 10.02
CA LYS A 54 0.79 2.42 10.79
C LYS A 54 -0.32 1.91 9.88
N LYS A 55 -0.56 2.59 8.77
CA LYS A 55 -1.57 2.25 7.78
C LYS A 55 -1.10 1.18 6.80
N TYR A 56 0.19 0.86 6.70
CA TYR A 56 0.66 -0.14 5.74
C TYR A 56 1.80 -0.97 6.29
N ASP A 57 1.88 -2.20 5.80
CA ASP A 57 3.00 -3.10 6.00
C ASP A 57 4.25 -2.57 5.30
N VAL A 58 5.08 -1.82 6.01
CA VAL A 58 6.25 -1.16 5.42
C VAL A 58 7.59 -1.80 5.78
N ASN A 59 8.55 -1.74 4.86
CA ASN A 59 9.96 -1.99 5.10
C ASN A 59 10.76 -0.77 4.64
N ILE A 60 11.59 -0.21 5.52
CA ILE A 60 12.30 1.04 5.28
C ILE A 60 13.79 0.74 5.15
N VAL A 61 14.40 1.23 4.09
CA VAL A 61 15.84 1.08 3.82
C VAL A 61 16.46 2.45 3.62
N PHE A 62 17.35 2.83 4.53
CA PHE A 62 18.26 3.96 4.36
C PHE A 62 19.54 3.45 3.71
N HIS A 63 19.91 4.01 2.57
CA HIS A 63 21.05 3.55 1.79
C HIS A 63 21.90 4.73 1.35
N ALA A 64 23.23 4.60 1.46
CA ALA A 64 24.17 5.56 0.91
C ALA A 64 25.25 4.84 0.11
N VAL A 65 25.57 5.34 -1.07
CA VAL A 65 26.58 4.76 -1.96
C VAL A 65 27.56 5.82 -2.43
N LYS A 66 28.84 5.46 -2.45
CA LYS A 66 29.90 6.25 -3.05
C LYS A 66 29.74 6.22 -4.58
N GLN A 67 29.75 7.38 -5.20
CA GLN A 67 29.71 7.57 -6.64
C GLN A 67 31.12 7.88 -7.17
N MET A 68 31.26 8.27 -8.44
CA MET A 68 32.58 8.68 -8.96
C MET A 68 33.18 9.81 -8.10
N GLN A 69 34.51 9.80 -7.95
CA GLN A 69 35.24 10.65 -7.00
C GLN A 69 34.78 10.39 -5.55
N ASP A 70 34.66 11.42 -4.71
CA ASP A 70 34.18 11.32 -3.33
C ASP A 70 32.71 11.74 -3.19
N ALA A 71 31.95 11.81 -4.28
CA ALA A 71 30.52 12.07 -4.25
C ALA A 71 29.75 10.91 -3.59
N VAL A 72 28.65 11.26 -2.92
CA VAL A 72 27.79 10.29 -2.23
C VAL A 72 26.33 10.53 -2.62
N ALA A 73 25.65 9.44 -2.99
CA ALA A 73 24.22 9.41 -3.18
C ALA A 73 23.57 8.74 -1.97
N SER A 74 22.71 9.48 -1.27
CA SER A 74 21.91 9.00 -0.14
C SER A 74 20.46 8.83 -0.55
N SER A 75 19.79 7.82 -0.01
CA SER A 75 18.39 7.55 -0.32
C SER A 75 17.63 6.91 0.82
N ILE A 76 16.35 7.20 0.89
CA ILE A 76 15.36 6.43 1.67
C ILE A 76 14.45 5.69 0.69
N ASN A 77 14.29 4.39 0.91
CA ASN A 77 13.35 3.54 0.20
C ASN A 77 12.31 3.01 1.19
N ILE A 78 11.04 3.33 0.97
CA ILE A 78 9.92 2.85 1.76
C ILE A 78 9.14 1.88 0.88
N PHE A 79 9.31 0.60 1.12
CA PHE A 79 8.56 -0.46 0.46
C PHE A 79 7.29 -0.73 1.25
N PHE A 80 6.15 -0.85 0.57
CA PHE A 80 4.87 -1.09 1.23
C PHE A 80 4.07 -2.19 0.52
N ASP A 81 3.36 -3.03 1.29
CA ASP A 81 2.54 -4.08 0.68
C ASP A 81 1.23 -3.51 0.12
N ASN A 82 1.10 -3.52 -1.20
CA ASN A 82 -0.15 -3.21 -1.85
C ASN A 82 -1.11 -4.42 -1.77
N VAL A 83 -1.86 -4.51 -0.67
CA VAL A 83 -2.91 -5.52 -0.44
C VAL A 83 -3.97 -5.52 -1.55
N ALA A 84 -4.09 -4.44 -2.32
CA ALA A 84 -5.01 -4.38 -3.45
C ALA A 84 -4.55 -5.26 -4.63
N LYS A 85 -3.25 -5.55 -4.79
CA LYS A 85 -2.73 -6.50 -5.79
C LYS A 85 -3.18 -7.93 -5.47
N SER A 86 -3.57 -8.68 -6.49
CA SER A 86 -3.94 -10.10 -6.34
C SER A 86 -2.71 -10.96 -6.05
N LYS A 87 -2.85 -12.08 -5.31
CA LYS A 87 -1.74 -13.02 -5.06
C LYS A 87 -0.99 -13.45 -6.34
N PRO A 88 -1.69 -13.77 -7.46
CA PRO A 88 -1.02 -14.08 -8.73
C PRO A 88 -0.21 -12.90 -9.25
N ARG A 89 -0.76 -11.68 -9.21
CA ARG A 89 -0.05 -10.48 -9.67
C ARG A 89 1.18 -10.19 -8.81
N LYS A 90 1.08 -10.26 -7.48
CA LYS A 90 2.24 -10.12 -6.57
C LYS A 90 3.34 -11.14 -6.90
N PHE A 91 2.96 -12.38 -7.23
CA PHE A 91 3.90 -13.43 -7.61
C PHE A 91 4.57 -13.15 -8.96
N PHE A 92 3.81 -12.71 -9.97
CA PHE A 92 4.35 -12.32 -11.27
C PHE A 92 5.22 -11.06 -11.19
N ASP A 93 4.83 -10.04 -10.44
CA ASP A 93 5.60 -8.82 -10.21
C ASP A 93 6.96 -9.17 -9.56
N LYS A 94 6.95 -10.07 -8.58
CA LYS A 94 8.17 -10.60 -7.93
C LYS A 94 9.09 -11.37 -8.89
N LEU A 95 8.52 -12.14 -9.83
CA LEU A 95 9.29 -12.90 -10.84
C LEU A 95 9.84 -12.02 -11.96
N THR A 96 9.08 -11.01 -12.38
CA THR A 96 9.41 -10.12 -13.50
C THR A 96 10.24 -8.92 -13.08
N GLY A 97 10.52 -8.76 -11.77
CA GLY A 97 11.29 -7.63 -11.24
C GLY A 97 10.56 -6.29 -11.31
N ASN A 98 9.26 -6.30 -11.64
CA ASN A 98 8.46 -5.09 -11.70
C ASN A 98 8.05 -4.65 -10.29
N THR A 99 8.85 -3.70 -9.78
CA THR A 99 8.59 -2.72 -8.72
C THR A 99 7.65 -3.16 -7.60
N ASP A 100 8.26 -3.48 -6.46
CA ASP A 100 7.62 -3.26 -5.16
C ASP A 100 7.02 -1.85 -5.13
N ASP A 101 5.80 -1.72 -4.62
CA ASP A 101 5.22 -0.39 -4.40
C ASP A 101 6.13 0.33 -3.39
N LYS A 102 6.77 1.40 -3.88
CA LYS A 102 7.86 2.06 -3.14
C LYS A 102 7.81 3.57 -3.27
N VAL A 103 8.07 4.24 -2.16
CA VAL A 103 8.43 5.65 -2.14
C VAL A 103 9.95 5.75 -2.02
N VAL A 104 10.57 6.49 -2.95
CA VAL A 104 12.03 6.68 -2.96
C VAL A 104 12.35 8.16 -2.99
N LEU A 105 13.22 8.60 -2.10
CA LEU A 105 13.81 9.93 -2.15
C LEU A 105 15.32 9.82 -2.21
N HIS A 106 15.93 10.69 -3.01
CA HIS A 106 17.38 10.76 -3.19
C HIS A 106 17.90 12.13 -2.78
N ALA A 107 19.15 12.15 -2.31
CA ALA A 107 19.93 13.33 -2.00
C ALA A 107 21.40 13.09 -2.37
N TRP A 108 22.13 14.16 -2.68
CA TRP A 108 23.47 14.07 -3.24
C TRP A 108 24.41 15.01 -2.51
N GLY A 109 25.62 14.54 -2.24
CA GLY A 109 26.68 15.34 -1.65
C GLY A 109 27.94 15.19 -2.47
N ASN A 110 28.61 16.31 -2.73
CA ASN A 110 29.83 16.33 -3.53
C ASN A 110 30.84 17.31 -2.92
N LYS A 111 31.73 16.75 -2.11
CA LYS A 111 32.80 17.45 -1.40
C LYS A 111 34.12 16.74 -1.64
N TYR A 112 35.20 17.44 -1.29
CA TYR A 112 36.58 16.97 -1.39
C TYR A 112 36.92 15.77 -0.48
N SER A 113 35.98 15.28 0.33
CA SER A 113 36.17 14.09 1.15
C SER A 113 34.87 13.31 1.29
N LEU A 114 35.00 11.98 1.31
CA LEU A 114 33.87 11.07 1.43
C LEU A 114 32.98 11.33 2.68
N PRO A 115 33.53 11.56 3.89
CA PRO A 115 32.68 11.84 5.06
C PRO A 115 31.91 13.15 4.93
N GLN A 116 32.50 14.17 4.31
CA GLN A 116 31.84 15.46 4.13
C GLN A 116 30.74 15.38 3.05
N SER A 117 30.97 14.63 1.97
CA SER A 117 29.94 14.32 0.96
C SER A 117 28.79 13.52 1.56
N LEU A 118 29.10 12.52 2.39
CA LEU A 118 28.08 11.75 3.09
C LEU A 118 27.26 12.65 4.00
N LYS A 119 27.91 13.49 4.82
CA LYS A 119 27.24 14.47 5.69
C LYS A 119 26.33 15.40 4.91
N GLU A 120 26.81 15.98 3.80
CA GLU A 120 26.01 16.88 2.95
C GLU A 120 24.78 16.16 2.38
N SER A 121 24.98 14.97 1.78
CA SER A 121 23.87 14.18 1.24
C SER A 121 22.86 13.75 2.31
N THR A 122 23.33 13.48 3.53
CA THR A 122 22.50 13.08 4.67
C THR A 122 21.65 14.26 5.15
N VAL A 123 22.26 15.45 5.30
CA VAL A 123 21.55 16.67 5.71
C VAL A 123 20.48 17.07 4.70
N GLU A 124 20.79 16.99 3.40
CA GLU A 124 19.81 17.23 2.36
C GLU A 124 18.67 16.19 2.40
N LEU A 125 18.99 14.92 2.63
CA LEU A 125 17.97 13.87 2.78
C LEU A 125 17.08 14.10 4.01
N ILE A 126 17.67 14.51 5.14
CA ILE A 126 16.94 14.87 6.36
C ILE A 126 15.97 16.01 6.08
N ASP A 127 16.39 17.05 5.35
CA ASP A 127 15.50 18.16 5.01
C ASP A 127 14.33 17.66 4.15
N LYS A 128 14.56 16.79 3.17
CA LYS A 128 13.51 16.21 2.31
C LYS A 128 12.49 15.33 3.07
N ILE A 129 12.95 14.58 4.08
CA ILE A 129 12.06 13.74 4.91
C ILE A 129 11.37 14.52 6.03
N SER A 130 11.89 15.67 6.40
CA SER A 130 11.31 16.51 7.45
C SER A 130 9.95 17.07 7.00
N PRO A 131 9.03 17.32 7.94
CA PRO A 131 7.79 18.04 7.65
C PRO A 131 8.06 19.41 7.03
N GLU A 132 7.10 19.89 6.25
CA GLU A 132 7.19 21.24 5.69
C GLU A 132 7.27 22.29 6.81
N ARG A 133 8.26 23.16 6.72
CA ARG A 133 8.48 24.25 7.68
C ARG A 133 8.92 25.51 6.95
N LYS A 134 8.53 26.66 7.50
CA LYS A 134 8.98 27.97 7.03
C LYS A 134 10.38 28.26 7.56
N VAL A 135 11.31 28.58 6.67
CA VAL A 135 12.70 28.94 6.98
C VAL A 135 13.01 30.26 6.25
N GLY A 136 12.97 31.36 7.01
CA GLY A 136 13.04 32.72 6.46
C GLY A 136 11.86 32.99 5.52
N ASP A 137 12.17 33.40 4.29
CA ASP A 137 11.19 33.67 3.23
C ASP A 137 10.82 32.44 2.39
N SER A 138 11.40 31.28 2.69
CA SER A 138 11.23 30.04 1.92
C SER A 138 10.60 28.92 2.75
N TYR A 139 10.04 27.92 2.08
CA TYR A 139 9.62 26.66 2.70
C TYR A 139 10.64 25.57 2.42
N ARG A 140 10.86 24.71 3.42
CA ARG A 140 11.75 23.54 3.33
C ARG A 140 11.05 22.30 3.87
N GLY A 141 11.45 21.13 3.39
CA GLY A 141 10.82 19.85 3.72
C GLY A 141 9.49 19.61 3.00
N GLY A 142 8.72 18.64 3.51
CA GLY A 142 7.41 18.24 2.95
C GLY A 142 7.47 17.36 1.70
N MET A 143 8.67 17.04 1.21
CA MET A 143 8.81 16.19 0.02
C MET A 143 8.34 14.76 0.31
N LEU A 144 8.75 14.18 1.44
CA LEU A 144 8.28 12.85 1.86
C LEU A 144 6.77 12.83 2.04
N ASP A 145 6.20 13.80 2.75
CA ASP A 145 4.75 13.93 2.96
C ASP A 145 3.97 13.87 1.65
N SER A 146 4.45 14.59 0.63
CA SER A 146 3.81 14.66 -0.68
C SER A 146 3.86 13.30 -1.39
N HIS A 147 4.99 12.59 -1.33
CA HIS A 147 5.12 11.27 -1.96
C HIS A 147 4.28 10.22 -1.23
N LEU A 148 4.23 10.27 0.10
CA LEU A 148 3.38 9.38 0.90
C LEU A 148 1.89 9.63 0.64
N LYS A 149 1.48 10.91 0.50
CA LYS A 149 0.11 11.27 0.16
C LYS A 149 -0.30 10.72 -1.20
N LEU A 150 0.54 10.90 -2.22
CA LEU A 150 0.28 10.36 -3.56
C LEU A 150 0.18 8.83 -3.54
N ALA A 151 1.11 8.16 -2.84
CA ALA A 151 1.07 6.70 -2.68
C ALA A 151 -0.21 6.24 -1.96
N ASP A 152 -0.66 6.96 -0.93
CA ASP A 152 -1.90 6.66 -0.22
C ASP A 152 -3.13 6.81 -1.11
N GLU A 153 -3.22 7.92 -1.86
CA GLU A 153 -4.32 8.19 -2.78
C GLU A 153 -4.43 7.12 -3.87
N GLU A 154 -3.30 6.72 -4.46
CA GLU A 154 -3.27 5.63 -5.44
C GLU A 154 -3.74 4.31 -4.84
N MET A 155 -3.28 3.96 -3.64
CA MET A 155 -3.72 2.74 -2.95
C MET A 155 -5.21 2.75 -2.64
N GLN A 156 -5.73 3.84 -2.09
CA GLN A 156 -7.15 3.96 -1.76
C GLN A 156 -8.03 3.90 -3.01
N LYS A 157 -7.59 4.51 -4.12
CA LYS A 157 -8.29 4.40 -5.41
C LYS A 157 -8.38 2.94 -5.86
N ILE A 158 -7.29 2.19 -5.85
CA ILE A 158 -7.29 0.78 -6.28
C ILE A 158 -8.15 -0.08 -5.34
N ILE A 159 -8.10 0.16 -4.02
CA ILE A 159 -8.94 -0.55 -3.04
C ILE A 159 -10.43 -0.29 -3.31
N SER A 160 -10.81 0.96 -3.58
CA SER A 160 -12.21 1.33 -3.84
C SER A 160 -12.73 0.70 -5.13
N GLU A 161 -11.94 0.72 -6.21
CA GLU A 161 -12.29 0.10 -7.49
C GLU A 161 -12.48 -1.42 -7.37
N LYS A 162 -11.60 -2.08 -6.62
CA LYS A 162 -11.70 -3.53 -6.37
C LYS A 162 -12.90 -3.87 -5.51
N SER A 163 -13.16 -3.08 -4.48
CA SER A 163 -14.34 -3.24 -3.61
C SER A 163 -15.64 -3.10 -4.41
N LYS A 164 -15.71 -2.11 -5.31
CA LYS A 164 -16.85 -1.95 -6.22
C LYS A 164 -17.04 -3.15 -7.14
N LYS A 165 -15.97 -3.63 -7.79
CA LYS A 165 -16.03 -4.83 -8.65
C LYS A 165 -16.47 -6.08 -7.89
N ASN A 166 -16.03 -6.25 -6.65
CA ASN A 166 -16.44 -7.38 -5.82
C ASN A 166 -17.91 -7.27 -5.42
N LEU A 167 -18.39 -6.07 -5.09
CA LEU A 167 -19.79 -5.81 -4.81
C LEU A 167 -20.67 -6.12 -6.03
N ASP A 168 -20.28 -5.65 -7.22
CA ASP A 168 -21.01 -5.91 -8.46
C ASP A 168 -21.12 -7.41 -8.74
N LYS A 169 -20.02 -8.16 -8.58
CA LYS A 169 -20.03 -9.63 -8.71
C LYS A 169 -20.95 -10.31 -7.69
N TYR A 170 -20.97 -9.82 -6.44
CA TYR A 170 -21.84 -10.35 -5.40
C TYR A 170 -23.32 -10.12 -5.73
N VAL A 171 -23.68 -8.92 -6.20
CA VAL A 171 -25.04 -8.57 -6.63
C VAL A 171 -25.47 -9.44 -7.81
N GLN A 172 -24.60 -9.62 -8.81
CA GLN A 172 -24.85 -10.50 -9.95
C GLN A 172 -25.06 -11.96 -9.51
N ALA A 173 -24.23 -12.46 -8.59
CA ALA A 173 -24.37 -13.82 -8.07
C ALA A 173 -25.67 -14.02 -7.28
N GLN A 174 -26.11 -13.03 -6.49
CA GLN A 174 -27.41 -13.07 -5.83
C GLN A 174 -28.57 -13.05 -6.83
N ALA A 175 -28.52 -12.17 -7.84
CA ALA A 175 -29.54 -12.11 -8.89
C ALA A 175 -29.64 -13.42 -9.66
N ALA A 176 -28.50 -14.05 -10.00
CA ALA A 176 -28.46 -15.36 -10.64
C ALA A 176 -29.06 -16.46 -9.75
N LYS A 177 -28.74 -16.49 -8.45
CA LYS A 177 -29.34 -17.43 -7.49
C LYS A 177 -30.86 -17.25 -7.38
N ALA A 178 -31.34 -16.02 -7.26
CA ALA A 178 -32.76 -15.71 -7.18
C ALA A 178 -33.50 -16.10 -8.47
N SER A 179 -32.89 -15.87 -9.63
CA SER A 179 -33.43 -16.30 -10.93
C SER A 179 -33.54 -17.82 -11.03
N LYS A 180 -32.48 -18.55 -10.63
CA LYS A 180 -32.48 -20.02 -10.61
C LYS A 180 -33.58 -20.58 -9.70
N ALA A 181 -33.71 -20.06 -8.48
CA ALA A 181 -34.76 -20.48 -7.55
C ALA A 181 -36.18 -20.24 -8.11
N ARG A 182 -36.41 -19.11 -8.80
CA ARG A 182 -37.69 -18.84 -9.47
C ARG A 182 -37.96 -19.81 -10.63
N PHE A 183 -36.93 -20.15 -11.40
CA PHE A 183 -37.05 -21.11 -12.50
C PHE A 183 -37.39 -22.52 -11.98
N GLU A 184 -36.67 -22.99 -10.95
CA GLU A 184 -36.93 -24.28 -10.31
C GLU A 184 -38.35 -24.34 -9.72
N ALA A 185 -38.81 -23.29 -9.04
CA ALA A 185 -40.16 -23.21 -8.50
C ALA A 185 -41.26 -23.21 -9.60
N LYS A 186 -41.00 -22.57 -10.75
CA LYS A 186 -41.92 -22.62 -11.90
C LYS A 186 -41.94 -24.01 -12.54
N GLY A 187 -40.77 -24.65 -12.65
CA GLY A 187 -40.66 -26.02 -13.16
C GLY A 187 -41.42 -27.03 -12.30
N SER A 188 -41.30 -26.93 -10.96
CA SER A 188 -42.02 -27.85 -10.06
C SER A 188 -43.54 -27.64 -10.13
N LYS A 189 -44.01 -26.39 -10.25
CA LYS A 189 -45.45 -26.10 -10.43
C LYS A 189 -45.98 -26.69 -11.72
N LEU A 190 -45.24 -26.55 -12.82
CA LEU A 190 -45.63 -27.11 -14.11
C LEU A 190 -45.73 -28.64 -14.03
N GLN A 191 -44.73 -29.29 -13.44
CA GLN A 191 -44.73 -30.74 -13.26
C GLN A 191 -45.94 -31.22 -12.45
N ASN A 192 -46.23 -30.56 -11.32
CA ASN A 192 -47.39 -30.88 -10.50
C ASN A 192 -48.71 -30.72 -11.27
N SER A 193 -48.84 -29.69 -12.12
CA SER A 193 -50.03 -29.51 -12.95
C SER A 193 -50.17 -30.59 -14.03
N ILE A 194 -49.06 -31.06 -14.61
CA ILE A 194 -49.08 -32.19 -15.56
C ILE A 194 -49.51 -33.47 -14.85
N ASP A 195 -48.95 -33.76 -13.68
CA ASP A 195 -49.26 -34.95 -12.90
C ASP A 195 -50.74 -34.98 -12.44
N GLU A 196 -51.30 -33.82 -12.06
CA GLU A 196 -52.73 -33.69 -11.76
C GLU A 196 -53.64 -33.95 -12.98
N LEU A 197 -53.25 -33.47 -14.16
CA LEU A 197 -54.00 -33.70 -15.41
C LEU A 197 -54.01 -35.18 -15.78
N ILE A 198 -52.86 -35.86 -15.68
CA ILE A 198 -52.75 -37.31 -15.94
C ILE A 198 -53.64 -38.09 -14.97
N LYS A 199 -53.65 -37.72 -13.69
CA LYS A 199 -54.50 -38.36 -12.66
C LYS A 199 -55.99 -38.13 -12.86
N LYS A 200 -56.42 -36.98 -13.41
CA LYS A 200 -57.84 -36.69 -13.67
C LYS A 200 -58.36 -37.30 -14.97
N GLY A 201 -57.47 -37.63 -15.91
CA GLY A 201 -57.82 -38.28 -17.18
C GLY A 201 -57.75 -39.80 -17.17
N SER A 202 -57.34 -40.41 -16.05
CA SER A 202 -57.36 -41.86 -15.78
C SER A 202 -58.57 -42.22 -14.93
#